data_AF-A0A434VFS1-F1
#
_entry.id   AF-A0A434VFS1-F1
#
_cell.length_a   1.000
_cell.length_b   1.000
_cell.length_c   1.000
_cell.angle_alpha   90.00
_cell.angle_beta   90.00
_cell.angle_gamma   90.00
#
_symmetry.space_group_name_H-M   'P 1'
#
loop_
_entity.id
_entity.type
_entity.pdbx_description
1 polymer ?
#
loop_
_entity_poly.entity_id
_entity_poly.type
_entity_poly.pdbx_seq_one_letter_code
_entity_poly.pdbx_strand_id
1 'polypeptide(L)'
;MPATETTTMSRRPAARRRPVDATASATTHASAVTVRHYCQGIGDCHLLTFTKPDGSLFRMLIDCGIHVSITGGPALVADIVADLKKDTGGRIDVLVVTHEHWDHVSGFLTAKDLFKDFAVGDVWMAWTENPADAEAVELDKFKGQALAALQSAGQKLDGMQGLNPYMAGVRDGLQAVLGFQ
;
A
#
# COMPACT_ATOMS: atom_id res chain seq x y z
N MET A 1 11.17 -39.38 -17.49
CA MET A 1 11.69 -38.16 -16.83
C MET A 1 10.67 -37.76 -15.78
N PRO A 2 11.00 -37.80 -14.48
CA PRO A 2 10.05 -37.62 -13.40
C PRO A 2 9.69 -36.14 -13.20
N ALA A 3 8.49 -35.90 -12.67
CA ALA A 3 7.99 -34.60 -12.27
C ALA A 3 8.79 -34.07 -11.07
N THR A 4 9.26 -32.82 -11.14
CA THR A 4 9.86 -32.12 -10.00
C THR A 4 8.78 -31.41 -9.20
N GLU A 5 8.59 -31.89 -7.96
CA GLU A 5 7.74 -31.28 -6.94
C GLU A 5 8.17 -29.84 -6.64
N THR A 6 7.18 -28.95 -6.55
CA THR A 6 7.39 -27.57 -6.10
C THR A 6 7.29 -27.54 -4.59
N THR A 7 8.42 -27.37 -3.91
CA THR A 7 8.47 -27.21 -2.45
C THR A 7 7.88 -25.85 -2.05
N THR A 8 6.62 -25.83 -1.64
CA THR A 8 6.01 -24.69 -0.93
C THR A 8 6.57 -24.61 0.49
N MET A 9 7.48 -23.67 0.73
CA MET A 9 7.94 -23.31 2.07
C MET A 9 6.86 -22.50 2.80
N SER A 10 6.02 -23.18 3.58
CA SER A 10 5.08 -22.53 4.50
C SER A 10 5.86 -21.80 5.60
N ARG A 11 5.90 -20.46 5.53
CA ARG A 11 6.41 -19.65 6.64
C ARG A 11 5.34 -19.57 7.72
N ARG A 12 5.53 -20.36 8.78
CA ARG A 12 4.76 -20.23 10.03
C ARG A 12 4.93 -18.81 10.61
N PRO A 13 3.85 -18.18 11.10
CA PRO A 13 3.98 -16.93 11.84
C PRO A 13 4.80 -17.17 13.12
N ALA A 14 5.66 -16.22 13.46
CA ALA A 14 6.47 -16.28 14.67
C ALA A 14 5.55 -16.37 15.90
N ALA A 15 5.80 -17.38 16.75
CA ALA A 15 5.05 -17.56 17.98
C ALA A 15 5.29 -16.36 18.91
N ARG A 16 4.19 -15.72 19.34
CA ARG A 16 4.21 -14.60 20.29
C ARG A 16 4.79 -15.09 21.63
N ARG A 17 5.92 -14.54 22.06
CA ARG A 17 6.50 -14.84 23.39
C ARG A 17 5.50 -14.39 24.47
N ARG A 18 5.24 -15.26 25.45
CA ARG A 18 4.48 -14.91 26.67
C ARG A 18 5.23 -13.80 27.42
N PRO A 19 4.54 -12.78 27.98
CA PRO A 19 5.19 -11.80 28.82
C PRO A 19 5.73 -12.50 30.07
N VAL A 20 6.96 -12.18 30.44
CA VAL A 20 7.52 -12.54 31.75
C VAL A 20 7.07 -11.45 32.72
N ASP A 21 6.45 -11.83 33.83
CA ASP A 21 6.02 -10.90 34.88
C ASP A 21 7.23 -10.18 35.47
N ALA A 22 7.39 -8.91 35.11
CA ALA A 22 8.33 -8.00 35.75
C ALA A 22 7.51 -7.06 36.65
N THR A 23 7.59 -7.28 37.96
CA THR A 23 7.11 -6.36 38.97
C THR A 23 7.99 -5.10 38.98
N ALA A 24 7.62 -4.11 38.18
CA ALA A 24 8.21 -2.78 38.18
C ALA A 24 7.14 -1.73 38.49
N SER A 25 7.47 -0.87 39.46
CA SER A 25 6.67 0.25 39.96
C SER A 25 6.09 1.10 38.82
N ALA A 26 4.77 1.23 38.76
CA ALA A 26 4.05 1.94 37.71
C ALA A 26 4.15 3.45 37.91
N THR A 27 5.14 4.07 37.25
CA THR A 27 5.00 5.45 36.78
C THR A 27 4.11 5.40 35.54
N THR A 28 2.90 5.93 35.63
CA THR A 28 1.91 5.92 34.56
C THR A 28 2.35 6.87 33.44
N HIS A 29 3.24 6.43 32.56
CA HIS A 29 3.37 7.04 31.24
C HIS A 29 2.24 6.52 30.35
N ALA A 30 1.02 6.96 30.65
CA ALA A 30 -0.16 6.71 29.83
C ALA A 30 -0.12 7.62 28.60
N SER A 31 0.68 7.25 27.61
CA SER A 31 0.56 7.64 26.19
C SER A 31 1.50 6.76 25.37
N ALA A 32 1.19 5.46 25.31
CA ALA A 32 1.91 4.53 24.45
C ALA A 32 1.24 4.52 23.08
N VAL A 33 1.94 5.01 22.07
CA VAL A 33 1.58 4.74 20.67
C VAL A 33 2.09 3.35 20.33
N THR A 34 1.24 2.50 19.79
CA THR A 34 1.65 1.22 19.20
C THR A 34 1.66 1.37 17.69
N VAL A 35 2.80 1.06 17.07
CA VAL A 35 2.94 1.04 15.61
C VAL A 35 3.09 -0.41 15.16
N ARG A 36 2.21 -0.85 14.26
CA ARG A 36 2.29 -2.15 13.60
C ARG A 36 2.59 -1.92 12.11
N HIS A 37 3.79 -2.33 11.69
CA HIS A 37 4.16 -2.41 10.29
C HIS A 37 3.82 -3.79 9.75
N TYR A 38 3.07 -3.85 8.65
CA TYR A 38 2.90 -5.09 7.90
C TYR A 38 4.02 -5.20 6.87
N CYS A 39 4.63 -6.38 6.78
CA CYS A 39 5.82 -6.63 5.96
C CYS A 39 5.46 -7.47 4.72
N GLN A 40 4.61 -6.94 3.84
CA GLN A 40 4.17 -7.66 2.64
C GLN A 40 5.18 -7.64 1.48
N GLY A 41 6.21 -6.80 1.52
CA GLY A 41 7.23 -6.70 0.47
C GLY A 41 7.39 -5.26 0.02
N ILE A 42 7.15 -5.01 -1.26
CA ILE A 42 7.13 -3.65 -1.83
C ILE A 42 5.71 -3.10 -1.68
N GLY A 43 5.57 -2.01 -0.94
CA GLY A 43 4.31 -1.38 -0.57
C GLY A 43 4.15 -1.22 0.93
N ASP A 44 3.17 -0.41 1.31
CA ASP A 44 2.99 0.03 2.69
C ASP A 44 1.62 -0.36 3.24
N CYS A 45 1.61 -0.71 4.53
CA CYS A 45 0.41 -0.87 5.34
C CYS A 45 0.81 -0.78 6.80
N HIS A 46 0.35 0.25 7.50
CA HIS A 46 0.73 0.51 8.89
C HIS A 46 -0.48 0.85 9.74
N LEU A 47 -0.64 0.15 10.87
CA LEU A 47 -1.66 0.46 11.86
C LEU A 47 -1.01 1.16 13.06
N LEU A 48 -1.41 2.40 13.29
CA LEU A 48 -1.06 3.17 14.47
C LEU A 48 -2.24 3.17 15.43
N THR A 49 -1.98 2.80 16.68
CA THR A 49 -2.97 2.81 17.76
C THR A 49 -2.51 3.72 18.88
N PHE A 50 -3.33 4.72 19.19
CA PHE A 50 -3.09 5.68 20.26
C PHE A 50 -4.11 5.47 21.37
N THR A 51 -3.65 5.42 22.62
CA THR A 51 -4.54 5.43 23.78
C THR A 51 -4.91 6.88 24.11
N LYS A 52 -6.20 7.21 24.00
CA LYS A 52 -6.74 8.53 24.37
C LYS A 52 -6.76 8.69 25.90
N PRO A 53 -6.89 9.93 26.43
CA PRO A 53 -6.96 10.17 27.88
C PRO A 53 -8.09 9.43 28.59
N ASP A 54 -9.20 9.15 27.90
CA ASP A 54 -10.35 8.39 28.43
C ASP A 54 -10.15 6.86 28.37
N GLY A 55 -8.97 6.39 27.93
CA GLY A 55 -8.64 4.98 27.77
C GLY A 55 -9.16 4.35 26.47
N SER A 56 -9.96 5.07 25.68
CA SER A 56 -10.39 4.59 24.36
C SER A 56 -9.23 4.63 23.36
N LEU A 57 -9.33 3.81 22.30
CA LEU A 57 -8.28 3.72 21.28
C LEU A 57 -8.65 4.58 20.08
N PHE A 58 -7.68 5.34 19.59
CA PHE A 58 -7.70 5.97 18.27
C PHE A 58 -6.87 5.14 17.31
N ARG A 59 -7.43 4.79 16.15
CA ARG A 59 -6.80 3.91 15.17
C ARG A 59 -6.62 4.60 13.84
N MET A 60 -5.37 4.75 13.44
CA MET A 60 -4.97 5.30 12.16
C MET A 60 -4.39 4.20 11.29
N LEU A 61 -5.01 3.93 10.15
CA LEU A 61 -4.43 3.08 9.11
C LEU A 61 -3.72 4.00 8.12
N ILE A 62 -2.44 3.77 7.86
CA ILE A 62 -1.67 4.45 6.82
C ILE A 62 -1.40 3.44 5.72
N ASP A 63 -1.98 3.69 4.55
CA ASP A 63 -1.93 2.85 3.36
C ASP A 63 -2.42 1.40 3.59
N CYS A 64 -2.67 0.72 2.48
CA CYS A 64 -2.85 -0.73 2.44
C CYS A 64 -2.63 -1.19 1.00
N GLY A 65 -1.38 -1.45 0.64
CA GLY A 65 -1.05 -1.82 -0.73
C GLY A 65 0.11 -2.78 -0.84
N ILE A 66 0.24 -3.32 -2.04
CA ILE A 66 1.34 -4.17 -2.44
C ILE A 66 1.60 -4.03 -3.94
N HIS A 67 2.88 -3.99 -4.32
CA HIS A 67 3.28 -3.90 -5.72
C HIS A 67 2.93 -5.20 -6.49
N VAL A 68 2.59 -5.07 -7.76
CA VAL A 68 2.20 -6.20 -8.64
C VAL A 68 3.29 -7.26 -8.81
N SER A 69 4.55 -6.90 -8.56
CA SER A 69 5.68 -7.83 -8.66
C SER A 69 5.77 -8.82 -7.50
N ILE A 70 4.97 -8.66 -6.43
CA ILE A 70 5.00 -9.57 -5.30
C ILE A 70 4.13 -10.79 -5.58
N THR A 71 4.76 -11.94 -5.77
CA THR A 71 4.10 -13.23 -5.96
C THR A 71 3.18 -13.55 -4.77
N GLY A 72 1.90 -13.78 -5.04
CA GLY A 72 0.89 -14.05 -4.01
C GLY A 72 0.41 -12.81 -3.25
N GLY A 73 0.71 -11.61 -3.74
CA GLY A 73 0.38 -10.35 -3.07
C GLY A 73 -1.07 -10.19 -2.63
N PRO A 74 -2.09 -10.48 -3.47
CA PRO A 74 -3.49 -10.36 -3.06
C PRO A 74 -3.85 -11.23 -1.85
N ALA A 75 -3.27 -12.43 -1.71
CA ALA A 75 -3.51 -13.29 -0.57
C ALA A 75 -2.85 -12.74 0.71
N LEU A 76 -1.62 -12.20 0.59
CA LEU A 76 -0.95 -11.52 1.70
C LEU A 76 -1.74 -10.31 2.19
N VAL A 77 -2.27 -9.50 1.27
CA VAL A 77 -3.15 -8.37 1.62
C VAL A 77 -4.41 -8.86 2.31
N ALA A 78 -5.05 -9.94 1.83
CA ALA A 78 -6.23 -10.50 2.49
C ALA A 78 -5.93 -10.92 3.94
N ASP A 79 -4.79 -11.55 4.19
CA ASP A 79 -4.33 -11.91 5.55
C ASP A 79 -4.10 -10.67 6.43
N ILE A 80 -3.53 -9.60 5.85
CA ILE A 80 -3.33 -8.31 6.54
C ILE A 80 -4.67 -7.70 6.93
N VAL A 81 -5.64 -7.64 6.01
CA VAL A 81 -6.96 -7.05 6.28
C VAL A 81 -7.72 -7.87 7.34
N ALA A 82 -7.58 -9.19 7.33
CA ALA A 82 -8.14 -10.04 8.38
C ALA A 82 -7.51 -9.75 9.76
N ASP A 83 -6.20 -9.56 9.84
CA ASP A 83 -5.53 -9.17 11.09
C ASP A 83 -5.92 -7.75 11.54
N LEU A 84 -6.03 -6.79 10.62
CA LEU A 84 -6.58 -5.46 10.89
C LEU A 84 -7.98 -5.55 11.49
N LYS A 85 -8.88 -6.36 10.90
CA LYS A 85 -10.26 -6.53 11.39
C LYS A 85 -10.26 -7.09 12.81
N LYS A 86 -9.38 -8.05 13.09
CA LYS A 86 -9.21 -8.64 14.42
C LYS A 86 -8.69 -7.66 15.46
N ASP A 87 -7.68 -6.84 15.13
CA ASP A 87 -7.05 -5.89 16.05
C ASP A 87 -7.94 -4.66 16.32
N THR A 88 -8.66 -4.24 15.28
CA THR A 88 -9.47 -3.01 15.31
C THR A 88 -10.93 -3.23 15.66
N GLY A 89 -11.43 -4.46 15.60
CA GLY A 89 -12.87 -4.75 15.56
C GLY A 89 -13.54 -4.24 14.27
N GLY A 90 -12.75 -3.81 13.28
CA GLY A 90 -13.22 -3.19 12.04
C GLY A 90 -13.58 -1.73 12.17
N ARG A 91 -13.01 -1.02 13.13
CA ARG A 91 -13.15 0.43 13.24
C ARG A 91 -11.80 1.11 13.04
N ILE A 92 -11.74 1.98 12.05
CA ILE A 92 -10.60 2.86 11.77
C ILE A 92 -11.09 4.29 11.96
N ASP A 93 -10.42 5.06 12.81
CA ASP A 93 -10.78 6.47 13.01
C ASP A 93 -10.36 7.30 11.79
N VAL A 94 -9.13 7.10 11.30
CA VAL A 94 -8.59 7.78 10.13
C VAL A 94 -7.87 6.79 9.23
N LEU A 95 -8.23 6.79 7.95
CA LEU A 95 -7.44 6.18 6.89
C LEU A 95 -6.61 7.28 6.21
N VAL A 96 -5.30 7.15 6.22
CA VAL A 96 -4.37 8.03 5.51
C VAL A 96 -3.90 7.31 4.25
N VAL A 97 -4.03 7.95 3.10
CA VAL A 97 -3.41 7.53 1.85
C VAL A 97 -2.25 8.48 1.56
N THR A 98 -1.04 7.96 1.51
CA THR A 98 0.16 8.80 1.33
C THR A 98 0.24 9.39 -0.08
N HIS A 99 0.02 8.55 -1.10
CA HIS A 99 -0.02 8.92 -2.51
C HIS A 99 -0.66 7.84 -3.38
N GLU A 100 -0.86 8.13 -4.67
CA GLU A 100 -1.65 7.35 -5.63
C GLU A 100 -1.00 6.03 -6.12
N HIS A 101 0.26 5.74 -5.77
CA HIS A 101 0.96 4.58 -6.29
C HIS A 101 0.33 3.25 -5.86
N TRP A 102 0.35 2.28 -6.77
CA TRP A 102 -0.33 1.00 -6.63
C TRP A 102 0.05 0.26 -5.35
N ASP A 103 1.31 0.28 -4.95
CA ASP A 103 1.81 -0.41 -3.77
C ASP A 103 1.39 0.23 -2.43
N HIS A 104 0.65 1.34 -2.47
CA HIS A 104 0.03 1.98 -1.30
C HIS A 104 -1.48 1.80 -1.25
N VAL A 105 -2.15 1.74 -2.42
CA VAL A 105 -3.62 1.74 -2.51
C VAL A 105 -4.25 0.43 -3.00
N SER A 106 -3.46 -0.48 -3.56
CA SER A 106 -4.00 -1.66 -4.26
C SER A 106 -4.86 -2.57 -3.37
N GLY A 107 -4.59 -2.63 -2.07
CA GLY A 107 -5.33 -3.46 -1.15
C GLY A 107 -6.78 -3.04 -0.97
N PHE A 108 -7.10 -1.74 -1.13
CA PHE A 108 -8.48 -1.26 -1.10
C PHE A 108 -9.29 -1.75 -2.32
N LEU A 109 -8.62 -2.09 -3.43
CA LEU A 109 -9.23 -2.69 -4.61
C LEU A 109 -9.25 -4.22 -4.51
N THR A 110 -8.10 -4.85 -4.25
CA THR A 110 -7.97 -6.31 -4.28
C THR A 110 -8.63 -6.99 -3.08
N ALA A 111 -8.77 -6.30 -1.96
CA ALA A 111 -9.44 -6.77 -0.74
C ALA A 111 -10.70 -5.96 -0.39
N LYS A 112 -11.32 -5.32 -1.40
CA LYS A 112 -12.54 -4.50 -1.24
C LYS A 112 -13.63 -5.20 -0.41
N ASP A 113 -13.86 -6.48 -0.67
CA ASP A 113 -14.90 -7.26 0.02
C ASP A 113 -14.60 -7.50 1.50
N LEU A 114 -13.33 -7.45 1.92
CA LEU A 114 -12.94 -7.54 3.32
C LEU A 114 -13.05 -6.17 4.01
N PHE A 115 -12.77 -5.09 3.27
CA PHE A 115 -12.90 -3.73 3.76
C PHE A 115 -14.35 -3.24 3.87
N LYS A 116 -15.31 -3.83 3.14
CA LYS A 116 -16.72 -3.42 3.17
C LYS A 116 -17.34 -3.42 4.58
N ASP A 117 -16.81 -4.24 5.47
CA ASP A 117 -17.29 -4.41 6.84
C ASP A 117 -16.53 -3.51 7.85
N PHE A 118 -15.68 -2.60 7.37
CA PHE A 118 -15.02 -1.60 8.21
C PHE A 118 -15.85 -0.32 8.30
N ALA A 119 -15.91 0.25 9.50
CA ALA A 119 -16.32 1.62 9.70
C ALA A 119 -15.06 2.51 9.70
N VAL A 120 -14.97 3.40 8.71
CA VAL A 120 -13.90 4.40 8.59
C VAL A 120 -14.49 5.77 8.90
N GLY A 121 -13.88 6.50 9.84
CA GLY A 121 -14.31 7.85 10.22
C GLY A 121 -13.99 8.86 9.14
N ASP A 122 -12.71 9.18 9.00
CA ASP A 122 -12.19 10.09 7.97
C ASP A 122 -11.23 9.37 7.02
N VAL A 123 -11.16 9.87 5.79
CA VAL A 123 -10.13 9.50 4.81
C VAL A 123 -9.33 10.75 4.47
N TRP A 124 -8.02 10.70 4.69
CA TRP A 124 -7.09 11.77 4.38
C TRP A 124 -6.26 11.38 3.16
N MET A 125 -6.30 12.23 2.15
CA MET A 125 -5.51 12.11 0.93
C MET A 125 -4.78 13.42 0.68
N ALA A 126 -3.83 13.42 -0.25
CA ALA A 126 -3.19 14.65 -0.70
C ALA A 126 -4.24 15.63 -1.26
N TRP A 127 -3.95 16.93 -1.17
CA TRP A 127 -4.80 17.98 -1.74
C TRP A 127 -4.97 17.85 -3.26
N THR A 128 -4.02 17.19 -3.92
CA THR A 128 -4.05 16.85 -5.36
C THR A 128 -5.21 15.93 -5.74
N GLU A 129 -5.81 15.24 -4.76
CA GLU A 129 -6.97 14.36 -4.98
C GLU A 129 -8.30 15.10 -4.81
N ASN A 130 -8.28 16.42 -4.55
CA ASN A 130 -9.49 17.21 -4.37
C ASN A 130 -10.07 17.69 -5.71
N PRO A 131 -11.21 17.15 -6.19
CA PRO A 131 -11.80 17.55 -7.47
C PRO A 131 -12.39 18.97 -7.46
N ALA A 132 -12.52 19.60 -6.29
CA ALA A 132 -12.96 20.98 -6.17
C ALA A 132 -11.81 22.00 -6.15
N ASP A 133 -10.55 21.54 -6.09
CA ASP A 133 -9.37 22.40 -6.14
C ASP A 133 -8.93 22.61 -7.60
N ALA A 134 -8.87 23.87 -8.03
CA ALA A 134 -8.55 24.21 -9.41
C ALA A 134 -7.11 23.85 -9.81
N GLU A 135 -6.16 23.94 -8.87
CA GLU A 135 -4.77 23.58 -9.12
C GLU A 135 -4.60 22.06 -9.20
N ALA A 136 -5.36 21.31 -8.38
CA ALA A 136 -5.39 19.85 -8.43
C ALA A 136 -5.92 19.35 -9.79
N VAL A 137 -7.02 19.93 -10.27
CA VAL A 137 -7.62 19.58 -11.57
C VAL A 137 -6.68 19.90 -12.74
N GLU A 138 -6.00 21.06 -12.72
CA GLU A 138 -5.03 21.37 -13.78
C GLU A 138 -3.78 20.48 -13.71
N LEU A 139 -3.35 20.08 -12.51
CA LEU A 139 -2.26 19.13 -12.35
C LEU A 139 -2.62 17.75 -12.91
N ASP A 140 -3.82 17.23 -12.61
CA ASP A 140 -4.28 15.93 -13.11
C ASP A 140 -4.38 15.92 -14.65
N LYS A 141 -4.93 16.99 -15.22
CA LYS A 141 -4.96 17.21 -16.67
C LYS A 141 -3.57 17.25 -17.29
N PHE A 142 -2.62 17.95 -16.66
CA PHE A 142 -1.22 17.97 -17.12
C PHE A 142 -0.60 16.56 -17.07
N LYS A 143 -0.76 15.83 -15.95
CA LYS A 143 -0.28 14.44 -15.80
C LYS A 143 -0.83 13.56 -16.92
N GLY A 144 -2.15 13.61 -17.16
CA GLY A 144 -2.80 12.82 -18.20
C GLY A 144 -2.30 13.14 -19.62
N GLN A 145 -2.10 14.43 -19.94
CA GLN A 145 -1.55 14.86 -21.22
C GLN A 145 -0.09 14.41 -21.40
N ALA A 146 0.75 14.57 -20.36
CA ALA A 146 2.13 14.14 -20.38
C ALA A 146 2.24 12.62 -20.56
N LEU A 147 1.43 11.84 -19.83
CA LEU A 147 1.37 10.39 -19.96
C LEU A 147 0.95 9.97 -21.37
N ALA A 148 -0.10 10.57 -21.93
CA ALA A 148 -0.57 10.27 -23.28
C ALA A 148 0.51 10.57 -24.34
N ALA A 149 1.27 11.65 -24.16
CA ALA A 149 2.40 12.00 -25.03
C ALA A 149 3.53 10.96 -24.92
N LEU A 150 3.89 10.54 -23.71
CA LEU A 150 4.91 9.50 -23.48
C LEU A 150 4.49 8.15 -24.07
N GLN A 151 3.24 7.72 -23.86
CA GLN A 151 2.68 6.51 -24.44
C GLN A 151 2.70 6.55 -25.97
N SER A 152 2.29 7.68 -26.56
CA SER A 152 2.33 7.87 -28.02
C SER A 152 3.76 7.82 -28.58
N ALA A 153 4.73 8.39 -27.86
CA ALA A 153 6.14 8.32 -28.23
C ALA A 153 6.68 6.88 -28.15
N GLY A 154 6.36 6.16 -27.07
CA GLY A 154 6.71 4.75 -26.88
C GLY A 154 6.18 3.87 -28.02
N GLN A 155 4.88 3.98 -28.33
CA GLN A 155 4.25 3.22 -29.42
C GLN A 155 4.90 3.48 -30.79
N LYS A 156 5.26 4.73 -31.08
CA LYS A 156 5.97 5.06 -32.34
C LYS A 156 7.35 4.42 -32.40
N LEU A 157 8.11 4.47 -31.29
CA LEU A 157 9.43 3.86 -31.23
C LEU A 157 9.37 2.34 -31.34
N ASP A 158 8.37 1.70 -30.72
CA ASP A 158 8.16 0.25 -30.82
C ASP A 158 7.85 -0.20 -32.26
N GLY A 159 7.21 0.67 -33.05
CA GLY A 159 6.90 0.40 -34.46
C GLY A 159 8.04 0.67 -35.45
N MET A 160 9.16 1.25 -35.02
CA MET A 160 10.28 1.59 -35.90
C MET A 160 11.25 0.41 -36.08
N GLN A 161 11.65 0.15 -37.33
CA GLN A 161 12.75 -0.77 -37.64
C GLN A 161 14.08 -0.01 -37.76
N GLY A 162 15.17 -0.65 -37.36
CA GLY A 162 16.53 -0.09 -37.53
C GLY A 162 16.83 1.13 -36.65
N LEU A 163 16.28 1.18 -35.43
CA LEU A 163 16.64 2.22 -34.45
C LEU A 163 18.15 2.25 -34.24
N ASN A 164 18.74 3.45 -34.29
CA ASN A 164 20.12 3.62 -33.85
C ASN A 164 20.24 3.39 -32.33
N PRO A 165 21.45 3.15 -31.80
CA PRO A 165 21.63 2.83 -30.38
C PRO A 165 21.08 3.90 -29.42
N TYR A 166 21.14 5.18 -29.80
CA TYR A 166 20.59 6.28 -29.00
C TYR A 166 19.07 6.18 -28.87
N MET A 167 18.37 6.01 -29.99
CA MET A 167 16.90 5.92 -30.00
C MET A 167 16.40 4.62 -29.35
N ALA A 168 17.16 3.53 -29.43
CA ALA A 168 16.88 2.32 -28.66
C ALA A 168 16.95 2.59 -27.15
N GLY A 169 17.97 3.30 -26.68
CA GLY A 169 18.07 3.70 -25.27
C GLY A 169 16.93 4.62 -24.81
N VAL A 170 16.47 5.55 -25.66
CA VAL A 170 15.29 6.37 -25.38
C VAL A 170 14.02 5.53 -25.25
N ARG A 171 13.81 4.55 -26.15
CA ARG A 171 12.69 3.62 -26.08
C ARG A 171 12.71 2.83 -24.77
N ASP A 172 13.85 2.25 -24.41
CA ASP A 172 13.98 1.43 -23.20
C ASP A 172 13.74 2.28 -21.93
N GLY A 173 14.23 3.52 -21.90
CA GLY A 173 13.96 4.47 -20.82
C GLY A 173 12.47 4.85 -20.70
N LEU A 174 11.80 5.08 -21.83
CA LEU A 174 10.36 5.35 -21.84
C LEU A 174 9.56 4.13 -21.36
N GLN A 175 9.91 2.92 -21.79
CA GLN A 175 9.27 1.69 -21.30
C GLN A 175 9.48 1.51 -19.80
N ALA A 176 10.67 1.82 -19.27
CA ALA A 176 10.93 1.77 -17.85
C ALA A 176 10.04 2.74 -17.06
N VAL A 177 9.88 3.99 -17.51
CA VAL A 177 8.99 4.98 -16.86
C VAL A 177 7.52 4.54 -16.93
N LEU A 178 7.07 4.06 -18.10
CA LEU A 178 5.69 3.61 -18.29
C LEU A 178 5.37 2.32 -17.50
N GLY A 179 6.38 1.56 -17.06
CA GLY A 179 6.21 0.36 -16.23
C GLY A 179 5.86 0.64 -14.76
N PHE A 180 5.91 1.90 -14.32
CA PHE A 180 5.48 2.34 -12.98
C PHE A 180 4.04 2.88 -12.94
N GLN A 181 3.35 2.90 -14.08
CA GLN A 181 1.93 3.28 -14.18
C GLN A 181 1.02 2.13 -13.77
#